data_AF-A0A382WCI8-F1
#
_entry.id   AF-A0A382WCI8-F1
#
_cell.length_a   1.000
_cell.length_b   1.000
_cell.length_c   1.000
_cell.angle_alpha   90.00
_cell.angle_beta   90.00
_cell.angle_gamma   90.00
#
_symmetry.space_group_name_H-M   'P 1'
#
loop_
_entity.id
_entity.type
_entity.pdbx_description
1 polymer ?
#
loop_
_entity_poly.entity_id
_entity_poly.type
_entity_poly.pdbx_seq_one_letter_code
_entity_poly.pdbx_strand_id
1 'polypeptide(L)'
;MRYSNLELWQFIQKHPDFTNFSGSDNDLRNWKKENPGLSINLELGKWYDHNSGKGGGLYQLAKNYNVLPEEKKKIPTPNEIWTKSKRNDEAVKLYFTKGR
;
A
#
# COMPACT_ATOMS: atom_id res chain seq x y z
N MET A 1 -4.33 -9.56 -9.99
CA MET A 1 -2.97 -9.23 -9.51
C MET A 1 -2.90 -9.47 -8.01
N ARG A 2 -1.72 -9.80 -7.47
CA ARG A 2 -1.53 -10.18 -6.06
C ARG A 2 -1.62 -9.01 -5.06
N TYR A 3 -1.37 -7.80 -5.54
CA TYR A 3 -1.35 -6.57 -4.74
C TYR A 3 -2.18 -5.51 -5.45
N SER A 4 -2.86 -4.67 -4.67
CA SER A 4 -3.51 -3.44 -5.14
C SER A 4 -2.47 -2.35 -5.47
N ASN A 5 -2.86 -1.34 -6.26
CA ASN A 5 -1.98 -0.22 -6.59
C ASN A 5 -1.52 0.53 -5.33
N LEU A 6 -2.40 0.67 -4.33
CA LEU A 6 -2.07 1.27 -3.05
C LEU A 6 -1.04 0.45 -2.27
N GLU A 7 -1.19 -0.88 -2.21
CA GLU A 7 -0.20 -1.76 -1.56
C GLU A 7 1.16 -1.68 -2.27
N LEU A 8 1.17 -1.72 -3.62
CA LEU A 8 2.39 -1.56 -4.41
C LEU A 8 3.07 -0.23 -4.10
N TRP A 9 2.29 0.84 -4.01
CA TRP A 9 2.81 2.16 -3.66
C TRP A 9 3.39 2.23 -2.26
N GLN A 10 2.72 1.64 -1.26
CA GLN A 10 3.25 1.55 0.11
C GLN A 10 4.57 0.78 0.18
N PHE A 11 4.79 -0.20 -0.71
CA PHE A 11 6.09 -0.87 -0.82
C PHE A 11 7.12 0.04 -1.49
N ILE A 12 6.77 0.69 -2.59
CA ILE A 12 7.65 1.60 -3.34
C ILE A 12 8.09 2.79 -2.49
N GLN A 13 7.18 3.42 -1.71
CA GLN A 13 7.50 4.58 -0.85
C GLN A 13 8.56 4.30 0.22
N LYS A 14 8.79 3.03 0.58
CA LYS A 14 9.86 2.66 1.52
C LYS A 14 11.25 2.84 0.92
N HIS A 15 11.36 2.86 -0.41
CA HIS A 15 12.62 3.08 -1.08
C HIS A 15 13.01 4.57 -1.01
N PRO A 16 14.27 4.91 -0.66
CA PRO A 16 14.72 6.30 -0.49
C PRO A 16 14.34 7.24 -1.63
N ASP A 17 14.43 6.77 -2.88
CA ASP A 17 14.10 7.55 -4.08
C ASP A 17 12.64 8.03 -4.15
N PHE A 18 11.72 7.35 -3.44
CA PHE A 18 10.29 7.63 -3.46
C PHE A 18 9.77 8.26 -2.16
N THR A 19 10.62 8.43 -1.14
CA THR A 19 10.24 8.98 0.18
C THR A 19 9.63 10.38 0.13
N ASN A 20 9.99 11.17 -0.90
CA ASN A 20 9.52 12.54 -1.05
C ASN A 20 8.42 12.66 -2.13
N PHE A 21 7.72 11.57 -2.45
CA PHE A 21 6.58 11.63 -3.38
C PHE A 21 5.29 11.94 -2.64
N SER A 22 4.56 12.94 -3.12
CA SER A 22 3.25 13.36 -2.63
C SER A 22 2.41 13.91 -3.79
N GLY A 23 1.11 14.12 -3.57
CA GLY A 23 0.19 14.63 -4.58
C GLY A 23 -1.16 13.93 -4.51
N SER A 24 -1.92 14.02 -5.59
CA SER A 24 -3.14 13.24 -5.79
C SER A 24 -2.81 11.84 -6.27
N ASP A 25 -3.72 10.89 -6.06
CA ASP A 25 -3.53 9.48 -6.44
C ASP A 25 -3.23 9.31 -7.94
N ASN A 26 -3.74 10.19 -8.80
CA ASN A 26 -3.48 10.15 -10.24
C ASN A 26 -2.18 10.86 -10.68
N ASP A 27 -1.52 11.62 -9.80
CA ASP A 27 -0.28 12.35 -10.12
C ASP A 27 0.58 12.61 -8.87
N LEU A 28 1.21 11.55 -8.36
CA LEU A 28 2.19 11.66 -7.28
C LEU A 28 3.55 11.98 -7.87
N ARG A 29 4.22 13.01 -7.32
CA ARG A 29 5.53 13.47 -7.78
C ARG A 29 6.44 13.83 -6.62
N ASN A 30 7.75 13.86 -6.89
CA ASN A 30 8.75 14.24 -5.90
C ASN A 30 8.67 15.75 -5.59
N TRP A 31 8.15 16.13 -4.42
CA TRP A 31 7.94 17.54 -4.04
C TRP A 31 9.22 18.32 -3.78
N LYS A 32 10.36 17.64 -3.57
CA LYS A 32 11.67 18.28 -3.39
C LYS A 32 12.32 18.70 -4.71
N LYS A 33 11.76 18.28 -5.85
CA LYS A 33 12.25 18.67 -7.18
C LYS A 33 11.37 19.78 -7.72
N GLU A 34 11.97 20.87 -8.17
CA GLU A 34 11.27 21.99 -8.81
C GLU A 34 10.54 21.54 -10.09
N ASN A 35 11.17 20.66 -10.88
CA ASN A 35 10.56 20.02 -12.04
C ASN A 35 10.69 18.49 -11.95
N PRO A 36 9.77 17.80 -11.25
CA PRO A 36 9.84 16.36 -11.06
C PRO A 36 9.50 15.63 -12.37
N GLY A 37 10.53 15.04 -12.98
CA GLY A 37 10.38 14.28 -14.23
C GLY A 37 9.70 12.91 -14.09
N LEU A 38 9.49 12.39 -12.87
CA LEU A 38 8.81 11.10 -12.65
C LEU A 38 7.46 11.35 -11.98
N SER A 39 6.39 10.79 -12.56
CA SER A 39 5.06 10.75 -11.95
C SER A 39 4.56 9.32 -11.75
N ILE A 40 3.75 9.14 -10.70
CA ILE A 40 3.06 7.89 -10.38
C ILE A 40 1.56 8.13 -10.41
N ASN A 41 0.83 7.27 -11.10
CA ASN A 41 -0.63 7.27 -11.14
C ASN A 41 -1.14 5.94 -10.56
N LEU A 42 -1.72 6.02 -9.37
CA LEU A 42 -2.29 4.91 -8.61
C LEU A 42 -3.62 4.42 -9.16
N GLU A 43 -4.41 5.27 -9.82
CA GLU A 43 -5.66 4.85 -10.47
C GLU A 43 -5.38 3.90 -11.64
N LEU A 44 -4.40 4.27 -12.47
CA LEU A 44 -3.95 3.48 -13.61
C LEU A 44 -2.95 2.39 -13.23
N GLY A 45 -2.34 2.48 -12.05
CA GLY A 45 -1.29 1.57 -11.60
C GLY A 45 0.00 1.70 -12.42
N LYS A 46 0.36 2.92 -12.82
CA LYS A 46 1.48 3.20 -13.75
C LYS A 46 2.43 4.26 -13.22
N TRP A 47 3.65 4.22 -13.73
CA TRP A 47 4.64 5.28 -13.59
C TRP A 47 5.02 5.80 -14.97
N TYR A 48 5.44 7.07 -15.02
CA TYR A 48 5.91 7.71 -16.24
C TYR A 48 7.06 8.69 -15.96
N ASP A 49 8.14 8.54 -16.70
CA ASP A 49 9.29 9.45 -16.73
C ASP A 49 9.17 10.38 -17.94
N HIS A 50 8.78 11.62 -17.66
CA HIS A 50 8.59 12.70 -18.62
C HIS A 50 9.88 13.12 -19.31
N ASN A 51 11.06 12.85 -18.73
CA ASN A 51 12.34 13.21 -19.34
C ASN A 51 12.73 12.22 -20.45
N SER A 52 12.43 10.95 -20.27
CA SER A 52 12.82 9.88 -21.20
C SER A 52 11.66 9.34 -22.05
N GLY A 53 10.42 9.74 -21.75
CA GLY A 53 9.22 9.20 -22.38
C GLY A 53 8.93 7.74 -22.01
N LYS A 54 9.59 7.22 -20.97
CA LYS A 54 9.45 5.82 -20.54
C LYS A 54 8.39 5.70 -19.47
N GLY A 55 7.71 4.56 -19.43
CA GLY A 55 6.76 4.25 -18.38
C GLY A 55 6.55 2.76 -18.24
N GLY A 56 5.75 2.38 -17.24
CA GLY A 56 5.45 0.98 -16.99
C GLY A 56 4.46 0.79 -15.84
N GLY A 57 4.16 -0.47 -15.52
CA GLY A 57 3.29 -0.82 -14.42
C GLY A 57 3.99 -0.71 -13.06
N LEU A 58 3.25 -0.37 -12.01
CA LEU A 58 3.79 -0.28 -10.64
C LEU A 58 4.31 -1.61 -10.11
N TYR A 59 3.72 -2.74 -10.52
CA TYR A 59 4.22 -4.06 -10.11
C TYR A 59 5.65 -4.29 -10.61
N GLN A 60 5.93 -3.94 -11.87
CA GLN A 60 7.26 -4.07 -12.45
C GLN A 60 8.23 -3.07 -11.82
N LEU A 61 7.77 -1.86 -11.51
CA LEU A 61 8.56 -0.89 -10.75
C LEU A 61 8.95 -1.46 -9.38
N ALA A 62 7.99 -1.93 -8.60
CA ALA A 62 8.23 -2.52 -7.29
C ALA A 62 9.19 -3.72 -7.33
N LYS A 63 9.08 -4.55 -8.39
CA LYS A 63 10.00 -5.67 -8.62
C LYS A 63 11.42 -5.19 -8.95
N ASN A 64 11.56 -4.20 -9.82
CA ASN A 64 12.86 -3.65 -10.22
C ASN A 64 13.61 -3.01 -9.04
N TYR A 65 12.87 -2.36 -8.13
CA TYR A 65 13.42 -1.78 -6.89
C TYR A 65 13.55 -2.80 -5.75
N ASN A 66 13.23 -4.07 -5.97
CA ASN A 66 13.25 -5.15 -4.97
C ASN A 66 12.55 -4.80 -3.64
N VAL A 67 11.45 -4.06 -3.72
CA VAL A 67 10.67 -3.62 -2.54
C VAL A 67 9.48 -4.53 -2.24
N LEU A 68 9.21 -5.49 -3.12
CA LEU A 68 8.15 -6.45 -2.89
C LEU A 68 8.54 -7.35 -1.71
N PRO A 69 7.60 -7.64 -0.79
CA PRO A 69 7.88 -8.54 0.31
C PRO A 69 8.18 -9.94 -0.24
N GLU A 70 9.37 -10.46 0.04
CA GLU A 70 9.66 -11.88 -0.09
C GLU A 70 8.64 -12.65 0.77
N GLU A 71 8.03 -13.69 0.20
CA GLU A 71 6.87 -14.35 0.78
C GLU A 71 7.13 -14.89 2.19
N LYS A 72 6.73 -14.13 3.20
CA LYS A 72 6.07 -14.68 4.39
C LYS A 72 4.86 -13.80 4.67
N LYS A 73 3.77 -13.99 3.92
CA LYS A 73 2.45 -13.75 4.51
C LYS A 73 2.41 -14.68 5.73
N LYS A 74 2.76 -14.18 6.91
CA LYS A 74 2.43 -14.85 8.17
C LYS A 74 0.91 -14.97 8.14
N ILE A 75 0.42 -16.15 7.78
CA ILE A 75 -0.98 -16.50 7.98
C ILE A 75 -1.18 -16.29 9.48
N PRO A 76 -2.05 -15.35 9.90
CA PRO A 76 -2.24 -15.11 11.31
C PRO A 76 -2.63 -16.44 11.95
N THR A 77 -1.93 -16.80 13.01
CA THR A 77 -2.25 -18.03 13.74
C THR A 77 -3.70 -17.94 14.25
N PRO A 78 -4.42 -19.06 14.40
CA PRO A 78 -5.79 -19.05 14.94
C PRO A 78 -5.91 -18.25 16.24
N ASN A 79 -4.85 -18.25 17.05
CA ASN A 79 -4.78 -17.48 18.29
C ASN A 79 -4.72 -15.95 18.07
N GLU A 80 -3.99 -15.47 17.07
CA GLU A 80 -3.93 -14.05 16.67
C GLU A 80 -5.24 -13.56 16.04
N ILE A 81 -5.91 -14.44 15.28
CA ILE A 81 -7.26 -14.19 14.74
C ILE A 81 -8.25 -14.04 15.90
N TRP A 82 -8.21 -14.97 16.86
CA TRP A 82 -9.08 -14.98 18.04
C TRP A 82 -8.88 -13.75 18.92
N THR A 83 -7.63 -13.37 19.21
CA THR A 83 -7.34 -12.16 20.03
C THR A 83 -7.80 -10.87 19.36
N LYS A 84 -7.66 -10.76 18.03
CA LYS A 84 -8.18 -9.60 17.28
C LYS A 84 -9.71 -9.58 17.22
N SER A 85 -10.35 -10.74 17.09
CA SER A 85 -11.82 -10.89 17.04
C SER A 85 -12.50 -10.54 18.37
N LYS A 86 -11.80 -10.63 19.51
CA LYS A 86 -12.38 -10.31 20.82
C LYS A 86 -12.51 -8.82 21.13
N ARG A 87 -12.13 -7.92 20.22
CA ARG A 87 -12.37 -6.49 20.39
C ARG A 87 -13.76 -6.11 19.87
N ASN A 88 -14.63 -5.92 20.85
CA ASN A 88 -15.92 -5.24 20.79
C ASN A 88 -17.16 -6.10 20.53
N ASP A 89 -17.35 -7.14 21.35
CA ASP A 89 -18.67 -7.75 21.50
C ASP A 89 -19.40 -7.18 22.72
N GLU A 90 -19.57 -5.85 22.75
CA GLU A 90 -20.52 -5.21 23.66
C GLU A 90 -21.96 -5.69 23.40
N ALA A 91 -22.24 -6.13 22.17
CA ALA A 91 -23.52 -6.76 21.79
C ALA A 91 -23.74 -8.11 22.49
N VAL A 92 -22.74 -9.00 22.56
CA VAL A 92 -22.82 -10.25 23.34
C VAL A 92 -22.95 -9.97 24.84
N LYS A 93 -22.24 -8.97 25.39
CA LYS A 93 -22.43 -8.60 26.81
C LYS A 93 -23.85 -8.13 27.10
N LEU A 94 -24.49 -7.38 26.20
CA LEU A 94 -25.87 -6.90 26.37
C LEU A 94 -26.89 -8.05 26.41
N TYR A 95 -26.66 -9.11 25.65
CA TYR A 95 -27.52 -10.31 25.60
C TYR A 95 -27.48 -11.12 26.90
N PHE A 96 -26.37 -11.05 27.65
CA PHE A 96 -26.21 -11.77 28.93
C PHE A 96 -26.51 -10.91 30.17
N THR A 97 -26.58 -9.58 30.05
CA THR A 97 -26.93 -8.68 31.17
C THR A 97 -28.41 -8.31 31.22
N LYS A 98 -29.15 -8.38 30.10
CA LYS A 98 -30.61 -8.41 30.13
C LYS A 98 -31.08 -9.83 30.39
N GLY A 99 -31.10 -10.18 31.67
CA GLY A 99 -31.62 -11.43 32.19
C GLY A 99 -33.01 -11.79 31.67
N ARG A 100 -33.21 -13.09 31.59
CA ARG A 100 -34.45 -13.82 31.33
C ARG A 100 -35.60 -13.37 32.23
#